data_AF-A0A0C9YWP8-F1
#
_entry.id   AF-A0A0C9YWP8-F1
#
_cell.length_a   1.000
_cell.length_b   1.000
_cell.length_c   1.000
_cell.angle_alpha   90.00
_cell.angle_beta   90.00
_cell.angle_gamma   90.00
#
_symmetry.space_group_name_H-M   'P 1'
#
loop_
_entity.id
_entity.type
_entity.pdbx_description
1 polymer ?
#
loop_
_entity_poly.entity_id
_entity_poly.type
_entity_poly.pdbx_seq_one_letter_code
_entity_poly.pdbx_strand_id
1 'polypeptide(L)'
;MQTDTTTSTTPPSKQTKTQHASSGQGPQHSGSGVNKKFINSDLPLGATNNNAWQCLFISALAYFTAGYDNLWTIPGDKLQHVLQEIWDTMYWDKIMYMVVIGGSVYSLAKQGLSNWCARFAAAAIAVITTFFTHDVDFEDLMLHMKFTNAMLKKNQFLFGQNRGTDNKMWTGLWQVPFILQTFAHHFNFIQGHADISTLYNNFSGPHTVLMLTPATVCQTLSLVTEGHMSFKMTQPGNVWTAIIPKGGQFKFGKAVWGMMTRCYLEPIKELSDEQFGLIMEDTQKFMKKVMAPTASALESVGEDEFDDLFTFW
;
A
#
# COMPACT_ATOMS: atom_id res chain seq x y z
N MET A 1 46.01 -68.47 -21.36
CA MET A 1 46.22 -68.33 -19.91
C MET A 1 46.58 -66.87 -19.64
N GLN A 2 45.74 -66.19 -18.82
CA GLN A 2 46.02 -65.09 -17.85
C GLN A 2 46.95 -63.92 -18.24
N THR A 3 46.73 -62.64 -17.90
CA THR A 3 45.64 -61.80 -17.33
C THR A 3 46.20 -60.35 -17.27
N ASP A 4 45.32 -59.35 -17.41
CA ASP A 4 45.33 -57.99 -16.81
C ASP A 4 46.49 -57.02 -17.16
N THR A 5 46.39 -55.68 -17.12
CA THR A 5 45.41 -54.72 -16.57
C THR A 5 45.58 -53.35 -17.28
N THR A 6 44.48 -52.61 -17.43
CA THR A 6 44.36 -51.21 -17.87
C THR A 6 44.90 -50.22 -16.83
N THR A 7 45.47 -49.08 -17.26
CA THR A 7 45.30 -47.77 -16.58
C THR A 7 45.50 -46.60 -17.54
N SER A 8 44.55 -45.66 -17.44
CA SER A 8 44.41 -44.39 -18.16
C SER A 8 45.22 -43.28 -17.50
N THR A 9 45.85 -42.40 -18.27
CA THR A 9 46.31 -41.08 -17.79
C THR A 9 46.28 -40.04 -18.92
N THR A 10 45.50 -38.98 -18.67
CA THR A 10 45.31 -37.77 -19.50
C THR A 10 46.39 -36.73 -19.16
N PRO A 11 46.81 -35.83 -20.09
CA PRO A 11 47.87 -34.85 -19.84
C PRO A 11 47.36 -33.54 -19.18
N PRO A 12 48.26 -32.73 -18.56
CA PRO A 12 47.88 -31.63 -17.70
C PRO A 12 47.74 -30.28 -18.42
N SER A 13 46.72 -29.52 -18.01
CA SER A 13 46.41 -28.15 -18.42
C SER A 13 47.40 -27.14 -17.80
N LYS A 14 47.95 -26.25 -18.63
CA LYS A 14 48.66 -25.03 -18.24
C LYS A 14 47.80 -23.83 -18.63
N GLN A 15 47.30 -23.07 -17.66
CA GLN A 15 46.84 -21.70 -17.89
C GLN A 15 47.65 -20.71 -17.05
N THR A 16 48.24 -19.78 -17.78
CA THR A 16 49.11 -18.71 -17.31
C THR A 16 48.26 -17.52 -16.85
N LYS A 17 48.68 -16.96 -15.71
CA LYS A 17 48.14 -15.81 -14.99
C LYS A 17 48.57 -14.49 -15.66
N THR A 18 47.61 -13.62 -16.02
CA THR A 18 47.86 -12.18 -16.24
C THR A 18 46.67 -11.31 -15.78
N GLN A 19 46.96 -10.54 -14.74
CA GLN A 19 46.55 -9.18 -14.34
C GLN A 19 45.12 -8.66 -14.57
N HIS A 20 44.49 -8.35 -13.44
CA HIS A 20 43.35 -7.45 -13.27
C HIS A 20 43.72 -5.99 -13.52
N ALA A 21 42.85 -5.29 -14.25
CA ALA A 21 42.68 -3.84 -14.19
C ALA A 21 41.18 -3.52 -14.00
N SER A 22 40.90 -2.81 -12.89
CA SER A 22 39.79 -1.93 -12.55
C SER A 22 38.37 -2.16 -13.11
N SER A 23 37.41 -2.33 -12.21
CA SER A 23 36.16 -1.55 -12.19
C SER A 23 35.54 -1.61 -10.79
N GLY A 24 35.19 -0.43 -10.26
CA GLY A 24 34.81 -0.22 -8.87
C GLY A 24 33.56 -0.98 -8.46
N GLN A 25 33.73 -1.95 -7.57
CA GLN A 25 32.65 -2.44 -6.72
C GLN A 25 32.61 -1.53 -5.48
N GLY A 26 31.51 -0.77 -5.33
CA GLY A 26 31.17 -0.19 -4.04
C GLY A 26 31.05 -1.29 -2.98
N PRO A 27 31.30 -0.99 -1.69
CA PRO A 27 31.35 -2.01 -0.67
C PRO A 27 29.97 -2.66 -0.50
N GLN A 28 29.81 -3.87 -1.02
CA GLN A 28 28.77 -4.78 -0.55
C GLN A 28 29.12 -5.12 0.89
N HIS A 29 28.52 -4.38 1.83
CA HIS A 29 28.56 -4.72 3.24
C HIS A 29 27.79 -6.03 3.46
N SER A 30 28.48 -7.16 3.29
CA SER A 30 28.08 -8.44 3.88
C SER A 30 28.24 -8.33 5.39
N GLY A 31 27.23 -7.75 6.04
CA GLY A 31 27.16 -7.56 7.48
C GLY A 31 26.64 -8.80 8.19
N SER A 32 27.51 -9.39 9.00
CA SER A 32 27.21 -10.38 10.04
C SER A 32 26.16 -9.88 11.04
N GLY A 33 25.14 -10.72 11.31
CA GLY A 33 24.74 -11.08 12.68
C GLY A 33 23.94 -10.09 13.56
N VAL A 34 23.48 -8.94 13.08
CA VAL A 34 22.52 -8.09 13.81
C VAL A 34 21.42 -7.70 12.82
N ASN A 35 20.13 -7.79 13.23
CA ASN A 35 18.97 -7.38 12.43
C ASN A 35 19.06 -5.89 12.06
N LYS A 36 19.90 -5.55 11.09
CA LYS A 36 20.08 -4.18 10.62
C LYS A 36 18.86 -3.84 9.77
N LYS A 37 18.01 -2.94 10.28
CA LYS A 37 16.88 -2.41 9.52
C LYS A 37 17.44 -1.60 8.35
N PHE A 38 17.05 -1.96 7.13
CA PHE A 38 17.42 -1.19 5.94
C PHE A 38 16.75 0.19 5.95
N ILE A 39 17.45 1.17 5.41
CA ILE A 39 16.98 2.54 5.21
C ILE A 39 17.20 2.95 3.75
N ASN A 40 16.59 4.06 3.32
CA ASN A 40 16.66 4.50 1.92
C ASN A 40 18.09 4.71 1.39
N SER A 41 19.06 5.04 2.26
CA SER A 41 20.47 5.16 1.85
C SER A 41 21.15 3.82 1.54
N ASP A 42 20.55 2.69 1.91
CA ASP A 42 21.01 1.35 1.55
C ASP A 42 20.51 0.91 0.16
N LEU A 43 19.67 1.71 -0.50
CA LEU A 43 19.27 1.48 -1.88
C LEU A 43 20.44 1.81 -2.83
N PRO A 44 20.46 1.19 -4.03
CA PRO A 44 21.42 1.56 -5.08
C PRO A 44 21.43 3.06 -5.36
N LEU A 45 22.63 3.60 -5.58
CA LEU A 45 22.82 5.03 -5.82
C LEU A 45 21.96 5.51 -7.00
N GLY A 46 21.20 6.58 -6.78
CA GLY A 46 20.29 7.16 -7.77
C GLY A 46 18.85 6.64 -7.71
N ALA A 47 18.57 5.56 -6.97
CA ALA A 47 17.23 4.99 -6.88
C ALA A 47 16.22 5.92 -6.19
N THR A 48 16.70 6.81 -5.32
CA THR A 48 15.86 7.77 -4.59
C THR A 48 15.78 9.14 -5.26
N ASN A 49 16.48 9.35 -6.39
CA ASN A 49 16.48 10.62 -7.10
C ASN A 49 15.05 11.00 -7.52
N ASN A 50 14.68 12.26 -7.34
CA ASN A 50 13.35 12.79 -7.68
C ASN A 50 12.20 11.98 -7.06
N ASN A 51 12.42 11.38 -5.88
CA ASN A 51 11.46 10.51 -5.20
C ASN A 51 11.00 9.29 -6.02
N ALA A 52 11.79 8.85 -7.01
CA ALA A 52 11.44 7.76 -7.92
C ALA A 52 11.11 6.45 -7.17
N TRP A 53 11.83 6.16 -6.10
CA TRP A 53 11.54 5.02 -5.23
C TRP A 53 10.09 5.04 -4.71
N GLN A 54 9.64 6.13 -4.10
CA GLN A 54 8.31 6.17 -3.50
C GLN A 54 7.20 6.39 -4.55
N CYS A 55 7.38 7.39 -5.43
CA CYS A 55 6.34 7.82 -6.36
C CYS A 55 6.12 6.84 -7.51
N LEU A 56 7.18 6.15 -7.93
CA LEU A 56 7.12 5.31 -9.11
C LEU A 56 7.24 3.83 -8.70
N PHE A 57 8.28 3.45 -7.94
CA PHE A 57 8.58 2.03 -7.68
C PHE A 57 7.59 1.39 -6.70
N ILE A 58 7.37 2.02 -5.54
CA ILE A 58 6.38 1.54 -4.57
C ILE A 58 4.95 1.64 -5.14
N SER A 59 4.66 2.67 -5.94
CA SER A 59 3.36 2.81 -6.62
C SER A 59 3.08 1.69 -7.62
N ALA A 60 4.07 1.31 -8.44
CA ALA A 60 3.96 0.16 -9.34
C ALA A 60 3.76 -1.16 -8.58
N LEU A 61 4.47 -1.35 -7.47
CA LEU A 61 4.28 -2.51 -6.60
C LEU A 61 2.89 -2.55 -5.95
N ALA A 62 2.38 -1.39 -5.51
CA ALA A 62 1.04 -1.27 -4.95
C ALA A 62 -0.03 -1.58 -6.00
N TYR A 63 0.14 -1.12 -7.24
CA TYR A 63 -0.74 -1.45 -8.36
C TYR A 63 -0.76 -2.94 -8.65
N PHE A 64 0.42 -3.58 -8.78
CA PHE A 64 0.53 -5.04 -8.90
C PHE A 64 -0.20 -5.76 -7.76
N THR A 65 0.05 -5.33 -6.53
CA THR A 65 -0.52 -5.99 -5.34
C THR A 65 -2.03 -5.83 -5.27
N ALA A 66 -2.59 -4.74 -5.78
CA ALA A 66 -4.03 -4.51 -5.85
C ALA A 66 -4.76 -5.48 -6.81
N GLY A 67 -4.04 -6.12 -7.73
CA GLY A 67 -4.56 -7.22 -8.55
C GLY A 67 -4.30 -8.61 -7.94
N TYR A 68 -3.51 -8.71 -6.86
CA TYR A 68 -3.07 -9.99 -6.32
C TYR A 68 -4.07 -10.56 -5.30
N ASP A 69 -4.32 -11.87 -5.36
CA ASP A 69 -5.31 -12.57 -4.52
C ASP A 69 -5.15 -12.34 -3.01
N ASN A 70 -3.91 -12.32 -2.52
CA ASN A 70 -3.61 -12.19 -1.10
C ASN A 70 -2.56 -11.11 -0.86
N LEU A 71 -3.01 -9.87 -0.70
CA LEU A 71 -2.14 -8.71 -0.46
C LEU A 71 -1.27 -8.82 0.81
N TRP A 72 -1.63 -9.69 1.76
CA TRP A 72 -0.87 -9.88 2.99
C TRP A 72 0.24 -10.93 2.87
N THR A 73 0.24 -11.73 1.81
CA THR A 73 1.14 -12.88 1.67
C THR A 73 1.48 -13.11 0.20
N ILE A 74 2.48 -12.39 -0.30
CA ILE A 74 3.11 -12.70 -1.59
C ILE A 74 4.28 -13.66 -1.32
N PRO A 75 4.35 -14.82 -2.00
CA PRO A 75 5.52 -15.71 -1.92
C PRO A 75 6.81 -14.95 -2.22
N GLY A 76 7.90 -15.28 -1.52
CA GLY A 76 9.13 -14.48 -1.56
C GLY A 76 9.82 -14.46 -2.92
N ASP A 77 9.84 -15.61 -3.59
CA ASP A 77 10.29 -15.80 -4.98
C ASP A 77 9.45 -14.99 -5.96
N LYS A 78 8.12 -15.04 -5.82
CA LYS A 78 7.20 -14.25 -6.66
C LYS A 78 7.40 -12.76 -6.44
N LEU A 79 7.50 -12.32 -5.19
CA LEU A 79 7.75 -10.92 -4.88
C LEU A 79 9.11 -10.47 -5.43
N GLN A 80 10.16 -11.26 -5.26
CA GLN A 80 11.48 -10.94 -5.83
C GLN A 80 11.41 -10.74 -7.35
N HIS A 81 10.75 -11.66 -8.06
CA HIS A 81 10.60 -11.57 -9.51
C HIS A 81 9.84 -10.29 -9.92
N VAL A 82 8.72 -9.99 -9.26
CA VAL A 82 7.95 -8.76 -9.50
C VAL A 82 8.79 -7.51 -9.25
N LEU A 83 9.56 -7.47 -8.15
CA LEU A 83 10.44 -6.35 -7.84
C LEU A 83 11.55 -6.18 -8.87
N GLN A 84 12.06 -7.28 -9.44
CA GLN A 84 13.06 -7.23 -10.51
C GLN A 84 12.45 -6.63 -11.79
N GLU A 85 11.27 -7.09 -12.20
CA GLU A 85 10.57 -6.55 -13.38
C GLU A 85 10.25 -5.06 -13.24
N ILE A 86 9.78 -4.63 -12.05
CA ILE A 86 9.58 -3.22 -11.73
C ILE A 86 10.92 -2.47 -11.81
N TRP A 87 11.98 -3.01 -11.21
CA TRP A 87 13.30 -2.38 -11.19
C TRP A 87 13.83 -2.14 -12.60
N ASP A 88 13.84 -3.19 -13.42
CA ASP A 88 14.38 -3.17 -14.77
C ASP A 88 13.59 -2.21 -15.65
N THR A 89 12.26 -2.16 -15.51
CA THR A 89 11.42 -1.23 -16.28
C THR A 89 11.72 0.23 -15.94
N MET A 90 11.98 0.53 -14.67
CA MET A 90 12.03 1.91 -14.17
C MET A 90 13.42 2.53 -14.17
N TYR A 91 14.42 1.72 -13.83
CA TYR A 91 15.81 2.14 -13.74
C TYR A 91 16.63 1.64 -14.94
N TRP A 92 15.95 1.17 -16.00
CA TRP A 92 16.55 0.66 -17.22
C TRP A 92 17.79 1.45 -17.63
N ASP A 93 18.91 0.75 -17.81
CA ASP A 93 20.22 1.26 -18.24
C ASP A 93 20.85 2.36 -17.34
N LYS A 94 20.15 2.82 -16.29
CA LYS A 94 20.63 3.85 -15.36
C LYS A 94 21.24 3.24 -14.11
N ILE A 95 20.64 2.18 -13.58
CA ILE A 95 21.07 1.54 -12.33
C ILE A 95 20.99 0.02 -12.46
N MET A 96 22.13 -0.60 -12.75
CA MET A 96 22.25 -2.06 -12.79
C MET A 96 22.15 -2.64 -11.38
N TYR A 97 21.13 -3.45 -11.13
CA TYR A 97 20.94 -4.10 -9.84
C TYR A 97 20.12 -5.38 -9.98
N MET A 98 20.48 -6.39 -9.19
CA MET A 98 19.73 -7.63 -9.06
C MET A 98 19.06 -7.67 -7.69
N VAL A 99 17.74 -7.77 -7.67
CA VAL A 99 16.95 -7.87 -6.44
C VAL A 99 17.21 -9.23 -5.79
N VAL A 100 17.66 -9.20 -4.54
CA VAL A 100 17.92 -10.39 -3.71
C VAL A 100 16.91 -10.45 -2.58
N ILE A 101 16.36 -11.64 -2.31
CA ILE A 101 15.48 -11.87 -1.15
C ILE A 101 16.24 -11.50 0.13
N GLY A 102 15.66 -10.62 0.93
CA GLY A 102 16.29 -10.10 2.16
C GLY A 102 17.29 -8.97 1.93
N GLY A 103 17.57 -8.57 0.68
CA GLY A 103 18.37 -7.37 0.37
C GLY A 103 17.62 -6.07 0.67
N SER A 104 18.29 -4.92 0.44
CA SER A 104 17.74 -3.59 0.73
C SER A 104 16.48 -3.28 -0.09
N VAL A 105 16.53 -3.46 -1.40
CA VAL A 105 15.37 -3.25 -2.30
C VAL A 105 14.19 -4.13 -1.87
N TYR A 106 14.42 -5.42 -1.64
CA TYR A 106 13.38 -6.35 -1.22
C TYR A 106 12.74 -5.97 0.12
N SER A 107 13.58 -5.64 1.12
CA SER A 107 13.12 -5.33 2.47
C SER A 107 12.39 -4.00 2.54
N LEU A 108 12.91 -2.96 1.87
CA LEU A 108 12.29 -1.64 1.80
C LEU A 108 11.01 -1.67 0.96
N ALA A 109 10.94 -2.49 -0.09
CA ALA A 109 9.71 -2.67 -0.86
C ALA A 109 8.60 -3.32 -0.02
N LYS A 110 8.92 -4.36 0.76
CA LYS A 110 7.98 -4.96 1.72
C LYS A 110 7.50 -3.97 2.78
N GLN A 111 8.41 -3.12 3.26
CA GLN A 111 8.05 -2.05 4.19
C GLN A 111 7.13 -1.02 3.51
N GLY A 112 7.47 -0.59 2.29
CA GLY A 112 6.64 0.31 1.49
C GLY A 112 5.24 -0.23 1.25
N LEU A 113 5.11 -1.52 0.95
CA LEU A 113 3.81 -2.19 0.80
C LEU A 113 3.02 -2.22 2.11
N SER A 114 3.70 -2.51 3.23
CA SER A 114 3.08 -2.48 4.56
C SER A 114 2.60 -1.07 4.93
N ASN A 115 3.41 -0.05 4.62
CA ASN A 115 3.07 1.36 4.82
C ASN A 115 1.88 1.76 3.94
N TRP A 116 1.86 1.35 2.66
CA TRP A 116 0.73 1.57 1.76
C TRP A 116 -0.56 0.96 2.30
N CYS A 117 -0.55 -0.30 2.77
CA CYS A 117 -1.72 -0.90 3.42
C CYS A 117 -2.16 -0.10 4.66
N ALA A 118 -1.21 0.37 5.47
CA ALA A 118 -1.51 1.17 6.66
C ALA A 118 -2.09 2.56 6.32
N ARG A 119 -1.77 3.13 5.15
CA ARG A 119 -2.33 4.41 4.69
C ARG A 119 -3.84 4.36 4.46
N PHE A 120 -4.43 3.18 4.21
CA PHE A 120 -5.90 3.03 4.19
C PHE A 120 -6.52 3.34 5.55
N ALA A 121 -5.89 2.93 6.65
CA ALA A 121 -6.38 3.25 7.99
C ALA A 121 -6.29 4.76 8.27
N ALA A 122 -5.18 5.39 7.88
CA ALA A 122 -5.04 6.84 7.95
C ALA A 122 -6.11 7.58 7.10
N ALA A 123 -6.39 7.09 5.89
CA ALA A 123 -7.43 7.63 5.03
C ALA A 123 -8.83 7.48 5.65
N ALA A 124 -9.17 6.30 6.18
CA ALA A 124 -10.45 6.07 6.86
C ALA A 124 -10.63 7.00 8.08
N ILE A 125 -9.57 7.18 8.87
CA ILE A 125 -9.52 8.14 9.98
C ILE A 125 -9.79 9.56 9.49
N ALA A 126 -9.12 10.01 8.44
CA ALA A 126 -9.29 11.35 7.90
C ALA A 126 -10.72 11.58 7.38
N VAL A 127 -11.28 10.59 6.66
CA VAL A 127 -12.65 10.65 6.12
C VAL A 127 -13.69 10.72 7.23
N ILE A 128 -13.58 9.88 8.26
CA ILE A 128 -14.53 9.90 9.39
C ILE A 128 -14.36 11.15 10.24
N THR A 129 -13.12 11.63 10.44
CA THR A 129 -12.87 12.92 11.11
C THR A 129 -13.61 14.03 10.38
N THR A 130 -13.38 14.14 9.06
CA THR A 130 -14.01 15.15 8.19
C THR A 130 -15.53 15.07 8.24
N PHE A 131 -16.11 13.86 8.27
CA PHE A 131 -17.55 13.70 8.42
C PHE A 131 -18.07 14.35 9.71
N PHE A 132 -17.42 14.07 10.84
CA PHE A 132 -17.82 14.67 12.12
C PHE A 132 -17.54 16.17 12.20
N THR A 133 -16.55 16.71 11.49
CA THR A 133 -16.28 18.16 11.52
C THR A 133 -17.32 18.99 10.77
N HIS A 134 -17.97 18.42 9.76
CA HIS A 134 -18.87 19.16 8.87
C HIS A 134 -20.31 19.20 9.36
N ASP A 135 -20.63 18.45 10.41
CA ASP A 135 -22.00 18.32 10.90
C ASP A 135 -22.06 18.78 12.36
N VAL A 136 -22.78 19.89 12.56
CA VAL A 136 -22.95 20.56 13.85
C VAL A 136 -23.63 19.67 14.90
N ASP A 137 -24.32 18.61 14.47
CA ASP A 137 -24.93 17.65 15.37
C ASP A 137 -23.89 16.73 16.04
N PHE A 138 -22.61 16.82 15.66
CA PHE A 138 -21.53 15.98 16.18
C PHE A 138 -20.51 16.71 17.08
N GLU A 139 -20.91 17.78 17.76
CA GLU A 139 -20.03 18.44 18.75
C GLU A 139 -19.73 17.57 20.00
N ASP A 140 -20.57 16.57 20.28
CA ASP A 140 -20.45 15.70 21.47
C ASP A 140 -19.87 14.31 21.13
N LEU A 141 -18.87 13.89 21.92
CA LEU A 141 -18.26 12.56 21.85
C LEU A 141 -19.29 11.43 21.98
N MET A 142 -20.33 11.60 22.79
CA MET A 142 -21.38 10.59 22.95
C MET A 142 -22.18 10.40 21.65
N LEU A 143 -22.34 11.45 20.85
CA LEU A 143 -23.03 11.38 19.56
C LEU A 143 -22.16 10.67 18.52
N HIS A 144 -20.85 10.89 18.52
CA HIS A 144 -19.91 10.09 17.72
C HIS A 144 -20.05 8.60 18.02
N MET A 145 -19.97 8.21 19.30
CA MET A 145 -20.05 6.80 19.72
C MET A 145 -21.40 6.17 19.35
N LYS A 146 -22.51 6.91 19.51
CA LYS A 146 -23.85 6.45 19.16
C LYS A 146 -23.98 6.22 17.66
N PHE A 147 -23.47 7.15 16.85
CA PHE A 147 -23.46 7.03 15.39
C PHE A 147 -22.60 5.85 14.93
N THR A 148 -21.36 5.73 15.41
CA THR A 148 -20.46 4.64 15.00
C THR A 148 -20.99 3.27 15.42
N ASN A 149 -21.60 3.16 16.60
CA ASN A 149 -22.28 1.94 17.03
C ASN A 149 -23.45 1.57 16.10
N ALA A 150 -24.27 2.56 15.70
CA ALA A 150 -25.34 2.33 14.72
C ALA A 150 -24.77 1.87 13.37
N MET A 151 -23.69 2.49 12.89
CA MET A 151 -23.03 2.11 11.65
C MET A 151 -22.43 0.70 11.67
N LEU A 152 -21.88 0.26 12.81
CA LEU A 152 -21.36 -1.10 12.99
C LEU A 152 -22.47 -2.14 13.10
N LYS A 153 -23.65 -1.76 13.63
CA LYS A 153 -24.78 -2.68 13.79
C LYS A 153 -25.21 -3.23 12.43
N LYS A 154 -25.20 -4.57 12.31
CA LYS A 154 -25.50 -5.29 11.06
C LYS A 154 -24.65 -4.82 9.86
N ASN A 155 -23.45 -4.29 10.09
CA ASN A 155 -22.56 -3.76 9.05
C ASN A 155 -23.22 -2.68 8.18
N GLN A 156 -24.04 -1.80 8.77
CA GLN A 156 -24.74 -0.73 8.05
C GLN A 156 -23.80 0.18 7.27
N PHE A 157 -22.56 0.35 7.75
CA PHE A 157 -21.48 1.07 7.07
C PHE A 157 -21.04 0.47 5.73
N LEU A 158 -21.58 -0.66 5.28
CA LEU A 158 -21.26 -1.19 3.96
C LEU A 158 -22.24 -0.71 2.88
N PHE A 159 -23.38 -0.14 3.23
CA PHE A 159 -24.46 0.13 2.27
C PHE A 159 -24.61 1.64 2.01
N GLY A 160 -24.59 2.04 0.75
CA GLY A 160 -24.78 3.43 0.33
C GLY A 160 -26.21 3.94 0.57
N GLN A 161 -27.21 3.08 0.45
CA GLN A 161 -28.60 3.37 0.79
C GLN A 161 -29.02 2.51 1.97
N ASN A 162 -28.91 3.06 3.17
CA ASN A 162 -29.08 2.33 4.42
C ASN A 162 -30.10 2.98 5.37
N ARG A 163 -31.03 3.76 4.83
CA ARG A 163 -32.08 4.43 5.61
C ARG A 163 -33.06 3.41 6.20
N GLY A 164 -33.50 3.66 7.43
CA GLY A 164 -34.45 2.80 8.14
C GLY A 164 -33.81 1.61 8.86
N THR A 165 -34.63 0.84 9.57
CA THR A 165 -34.17 -0.25 10.47
C THR A 165 -34.18 -1.63 9.81
N ASP A 166 -34.79 -1.76 8.63
CA ASP A 166 -34.88 -3.03 7.89
C ASP A 166 -33.69 -3.19 6.96
N ASN A 167 -32.75 -4.06 7.34
CA ASN A 167 -31.55 -4.32 6.57
C ASN A 167 -31.80 -5.05 5.24
N LYS A 168 -33.01 -5.58 5.02
CA LYS A 168 -33.39 -6.18 3.73
C LYS A 168 -33.63 -5.14 2.64
N MET A 169 -33.92 -3.90 3.04
CA MET A 169 -34.16 -2.78 2.12
C MET A 169 -32.89 -1.99 1.79
N TRP A 170 -31.76 -2.32 2.43
CA TRP A 170 -30.51 -1.62 2.19
C TRP A 170 -29.91 -2.03 0.84
N THR A 171 -29.40 -1.05 0.10
CA THR A 171 -28.81 -1.25 -1.24
C THR A 171 -27.49 -0.48 -1.38
N GLY A 172 -26.79 -0.68 -2.50
CA GLY A 172 -25.48 -0.06 -2.75
C GLY A 172 -24.39 -0.63 -1.85
N LEU A 173 -24.24 -1.96 -1.83
CA LEU A 173 -23.15 -2.60 -1.10
C LEU A 173 -21.80 -2.06 -1.59
N TRP A 174 -20.92 -1.71 -0.64
CA TRP A 174 -19.63 -1.03 -0.82
C TRP A 174 -19.69 0.43 -1.29
N GLN A 175 -20.89 1.02 -1.43
CA GLN A 175 -21.07 2.37 -1.99
C GLN A 175 -21.34 3.46 -0.92
N VAL A 176 -21.09 3.20 0.36
CA VAL A 176 -21.16 4.28 1.36
C VAL A 176 -19.99 5.26 1.14
N PRO A 177 -20.18 6.57 1.37
CA PRO A 177 -19.11 7.56 1.17
C PRO A 177 -17.80 7.25 1.90
N PHE A 178 -17.86 6.65 3.10
CA PHE A 178 -16.65 6.27 3.85
C PHE A 178 -15.78 5.26 3.10
N ILE A 179 -16.41 4.28 2.44
CA ILE A 179 -15.74 3.24 1.66
C ILE A 179 -15.17 3.83 0.38
N LEU A 180 -15.98 4.59 -0.35
CA LEU A 180 -15.61 5.19 -1.64
C LEU A 180 -14.45 6.20 -1.49
N GLN A 181 -14.50 7.08 -0.49
CA GLN A 181 -13.42 8.05 -0.24
C GLN A 181 -12.12 7.37 0.21
N THR A 182 -12.23 6.35 1.07
CA THR A 182 -11.07 5.56 1.49
C THR A 182 -10.49 4.78 0.30
N PHE A 183 -11.34 4.28 -0.61
CA PHE A 183 -10.92 3.59 -1.82
C PHE A 183 -10.23 4.52 -2.81
N ALA A 184 -10.71 5.76 -2.97
CA ALA A 184 -10.09 6.77 -3.81
C ALA A 184 -8.62 7.05 -3.43
N HIS A 185 -8.25 6.84 -2.16
CA HIS A 185 -6.86 6.94 -1.71
C HIS A 185 -5.92 5.97 -2.44
N HIS A 186 -6.38 4.78 -2.80
CA HIS A 186 -5.61 3.82 -3.60
C HIS A 186 -5.19 4.46 -4.93
N PHE A 187 -6.16 4.99 -5.67
CA PHE A 187 -5.94 5.53 -7.01
C PHE A 187 -5.08 6.79 -6.99
N ASN A 188 -5.24 7.63 -5.97
CA ASN A 188 -4.35 8.77 -5.75
C ASN A 188 -2.91 8.30 -5.45
N PHE A 189 -2.73 7.19 -4.72
CA PHE A 189 -1.41 6.66 -4.39
C PHE A 189 -0.68 6.09 -5.60
N ILE A 190 -1.38 5.33 -6.45
CA ILE A 190 -0.80 4.72 -7.66
C ILE A 190 -0.76 5.69 -8.85
N GLN A 191 -1.14 6.96 -8.65
CA GLN A 191 -1.10 7.95 -9.72
C GLN A 191 0.33 8.12 -10.22
N GLY A 192 0.52 7.99 -11.53
CA GLY A 192 1.84 8.07 -12.16
C GLY A 192 2.70 6.81 -12.02
N HIS A 193 2.13 5.67 -11.58
CA HIS A 193 2.86 4.39 -11.65
C HIS A 193 3.30 4.08 -13.09
N ALA A 194 4.43 3.41 -13.22
CA ALA A 194 4.90 2.92 -14.51
C ALA A 194 4.04 1.73 -14.96
N ASP A 195 3.62 1.74 -16.22
CA ASP A 195 2.97 0.59 -16.85
C ASP A 195 4.02 -0.48 -17.16
N ILE A 196 3.96 -1.60 -16.44
CA ILE A 196 4.81 -2.78 -16.59
C ILE A 196 3.96 -3.90 -17.18
N SER A 197 3.75 -3.85 -18.50
CA SER A 197 2.84 -4.75 -19.20
C SER A 197 3.18 -6.24 -19.02
N THR A 198 4.43 -6.60 -18.68
CA THR A 198 4.85 -7.99 -18.40
C THR A 198 4.16 -8.57 -17.16
N LEU A 199 3.75 -7.73 -16.21
CA LEU A 199 3.14 -8.16 -14.96
C LEU A 199 1.62 -8.31 -15.02
N TYR A 200 0.94 -7.67 -15.98
CA TYR A 200 -0.50 -7.40 -15.85
C TYR A 200 -1.45 -8.33 -16.61
N ASN A 201 -0.94 -9.30 -17.35
CA ASN A 201 -1.75 -10.12 -18.27
C ASN A 201 -2.81 -11.01 -17.60
N ASN A 202 -2.85 -11.12 -16.27
CA ASN A 202 -3.75 -12.03 -15.54
C ASN A 202 -4.48 -11.41 -14.34
N PHE A 203 -4.47 -10.07 -14.17
CA PHE A 203 -5.11 -9.46 -13.00
C PHE A 203 -6.53 -9.00 -13.27
N SER A 204 -7.44 -9.39 -12.37
CA SER A 204 -8.85 -9.00 -12.40
C SER A 204 -9.10 -7.52 -12.03
N GLY A 205 -8.09 -6.64 -12.02
CA GLY A 205 -8.22 -5.25 -11.57
C GLY A 205 -8.16 -5.07 -10.04
N PRO A 206 -8.45 -3.86 -9.51
CA PRO A 206 -8.21 -3.47 -8.12
C PRO A 206 -9.23 -4.06 -7.12
N HIS A 207 -9.86 -5.20 -7.43
CA HIS A 207 -10.85 -5.83 -6.56
C HIS A 207 -10.25 -6.17 -5.19
N THR A 208 -9.02 -6.67 -5.14
CA THR A 208 -8.46 -7.15 -3.87
C THR A 208 -8.07 -6.00 -2.95
N VAL A 209 -7.80 -4.79 -3.47
CA VAL A 209 -7.54 -3.64 -2.60
C VAL A 209 -8.81 -3.02 -2.04
N LEU A 210 -9.97 -3.20 -2.72
CA LEU A 210 -11.26 -2.77 -2.17
C LEU A 210 -11.53 -3.40 -0.80
N MET A 211 -11.03 -4.61 -0.49
CA MET A 211 -11.24 -5.23 0.84
C MET A 211 -10.58 -4.48 2.00
N LEU A 212 -9.55 -3.67 1.74
CA LEU A 212 -8.88 -2.88 2.78
C LEU A 212 -9.77 -1.74 3.29
N THR A 213 -10.66 -1.21 2.45
CA THR A 213 -11.48 -0.06 2.78
C THR A 213 -12.57 -0.40 3.80
N PRO A 214 -13.41 -1.46 3.68
CA PRO A 214 -14.34 -1.83 4.74
C PRO A 214 -13.62 -2.28 6.01
N ALA A 215 -12.46 -2.94 5.92
CA ALA A 215 -11.71 -3.34 7.09
C ALA A 215 -11.20 -2.12 7.90
N THR A 216 -10.67 -1.10 7.22
CA THR A 216 -10.16 0.10 7.88
C THR A 216 -11.26 1.04 8.37
N VAL A 217 -12.37 1.14 7.64
CA VAL A 217 -13.57 1.86 8.11
C VAL A 217 -14.16 1.15 9.33
N CYS A 218 -14.33 -0.17 9.29
CA CYS A 218 -14.78 -0.97 10.43
C CYS A 218 -13.89 -0.75 11.65
N GLN A 219 -12.57 -0.86 11.49
CA GLN A 219 -11.60 -0.57 12.55
C GLN A 219 -11.81 0.83 13.14
N THR A 220 -11.88 1.85 12.28
CA THR A 220 -11.99 3.25 12.74
C THR A 220 -13.28 3.47 13.52
N LEU A 221 -14.41 2.95 13.02
CA LEU A 221 -15.69 3.00 13.72
C LEU A 221 -15.66 2.26 15.07
N SER A 222 -15.00 1.10 15.14
CA SER A 222 -14.83 0.37 16.40
C SER A 222 -14.00 1.17 17.41
N LEU A 223 -12.89 1.78 16.98
CA LEU A 223 -12.06 2.61 17.86
C LEU A 223 -12.85 3.78 18.46
N VAL A 224 -13.70 4.44 17.68
CA VAL A 224 -14.58 5.51 18.18
C VAL A 224 -15.62 4.94 19.15
N THR A 225 -16.28 3.85 18.79
CA THR A 225 -17.32 3.20 19.61
C THR A 225 -16.79 2.74 20.98
N GLU A 226 -15.56 2.25 21.02
CA GLU A 226 -14.88 1.78 22.23
C GLU A 226 -14.24 2.90 23.04
N GLY A 227 -14.30 4.16 22.56
CA GLY A 227 -13.65 5.30 23.21
C GLY A 227 -12.12 5.30 23.10
N HIS A 228 -11.56 4.50 22.20
CA HIS A 228 -10.13 4.45 21.88
C HIS A 228 -9.72 5.48 20.82
N MET A 229 -10.68 6.18 20.23
CA MET A 229 -10.45 7.29 19.33
C MET A 229 -11.39 8.43 19.68
N SER A 230 -10.83 9.63 19.82
CA SER A 230 -11.59 10.87 20.04
C SER A 230 -11.16 11.92 19.04
N PHE A 231 -11.96 12.96 18.87
CA PHE A 231 -11.67 14.06 17.96
C PHE A 231 -11.56 15.34 18.78
N LYS A 232 -10.52 16.13 18.52
CA LYS A 232 -10.36 17.43 19.17
C LYS A 232 -10.06 18.50 18.13
N MET A 233 -10.68 19.65 18.32
CA MET A 233 -10.33 20.85 17.57
C MET A 233 -9.05 21.46 18.18
N THR A 234 -8.04 21.66 17.34
CA THR A 234 -6.78 22.31 17.74
C THR A 234 -6.86 23.82 17.48
N GLN A 235 -6.33 24.59 18.43
CA GLN A 235 -6.23 26.06 18.34
C GLN A 235 -4.75 26.44 18.22
N PRO A 236 -4.39 27.46 17.41
CA PRO A 236 -5.23 28.24 16.49
C PRO A 236 -5.41 27.53 15.14
N GLY A 237 -6.64 27.44 14.62
CA GLY A 237 -6.86 26.93 13.26
C GLY A 237 -8.17 26.18 13.02
N ASN A 238 -8.92 25.84 14.07
CA ASN A 238 -10.16 25.05 13.97
C ASN A 238 -9.97 23.73 13.20
N VAL A 239 -8.74 23.19 13.20
CA VAL A 239 -8.43 21.91 12.56
C VAL A 239 -8.75 20.81 13.56
N TRP A 240 -9.64 19.90 13.17
CA TRP A 240 -9.91 18.72 13.96
C TRP A 240 -8.86 17.65 13.73
N THR A 241 -8.45 17.03 14.83
CA THR A 241 -7.47 15.94 14.79
C THR A 241 -8.04 14.74 15.54
N ALA A 242 -7.95 13.58 14.91
CA ALA A 242 -8.18 12.31 15.56
C ALA A 242 -7.06 12.01 16.55
N ILE A 243 -7.41 11.69 17.79
CA ILE A 243 -6.49 11.31 18.85
C ILE A 243 -6.72 9.84 19.15
N ILE A 244 -5.70 9.04 18.86
CA ILE A 244 -5.64 7.61 19.13
C ILE A 244 -4.49 7.38 20.12
N PRO A 245 -4.70 6.68 21.25
CA PRO A 245 -3.63 6.32 22.17
C PRO A 245 -2.52 5.56 21.45
N LYS A 246 -1.27 5.79 21.85
CA LYS A 246 -0.14 5.01 21.33
C LYS A 246 -0.30 3.55 21.77
N GLY A 247 -0.22 2.62 20.82
CA GLY A 247 -0.31 1.19 21.12
C GLY A 247 -0.25 0.33 19.85
N GLY A 248 0.46 -0.80 19.92
CA GLY A 248 0.53 -1.75 18.81
C GLY A 248 -0.83 -2.37 18.47
N GLN A 249 -1.72 -2.50 19.45
CA GLN A 249 -3.05 -3.08 19.30
C GLN A 249 -3.98 -2.29 18.37
N PHE A 250 -3.71 -0.99 18.18
CA PHE A 250 -4.49 -0.13 17.30
C PHE A 250 -3.94 -0.05 15.87
N LYS A 251 -2.79 -0.71 15.61
CA LYS A 251 -2.17 -0.71 14.28
C LYS A 251 -2.99 -1.56 13.31
N PHE A 252 -3.27 -1.01 12.14
CA PHE A 252 -3.79 -1.78 11.04
C PHE A 252 -2.69 -2.67 10.45
N GLY A 253 -2.91 -3.97 10.41
CA GLY A 253 -1.94 -4.91 9.87
C GLY A 253 -2.43 -6.34 9.89
N LYS A 254 -1.76 -7.20 9.12
CA LYS A 254 -2.12 -8.61 8.92
C LYS A 254 -2.43 -9.38 10.20
N ALA A 255 -1.62 -9.20 11.24
CA ALA A 255 -1.75 -9.97 12.48
C ALA A 255 -3.08 -9.71 13.21
N VAL A 256 -3.59 -8.48 13.13
CA VAL A 256 -4.82 -8.06 13.83
C VAL A 256 -6.02 -8.11 12.89
N TRP A 257 -5.88 -7.58 11.68
CA TRP A 257 -7.00 -7.35 10.75
C TRP A 257 -7.01 -8.27 9.53
N GLY A 258 -6.01 -9.14 9.37
CA GLY A 258 -5.89 -10.02 8.21
C GLY A 258 -7.04 -11.02 8.06
N MET A 259 -7.65 -11.45 9.17
CA MET A 259 -8.84 -12.29 9.13
C MET A 259 -10.05 -11.51 8.61
N MET A 260 -10.29 -10.31 9.16
CA MET A 260 -11.41 -9.45 8.77
C MET A 260 -11.33 -9.06 7.29
N THR A 261 -10.15 -8.70 6.78
CA THR A 261 -9.98 -8.40 5.35
C THR A 261 -10.37 -9.58 4.47
N ARG A 262 -10.07 -10.83 4.88
CA ARG A 262 -10.47 -12.03 4.10
C ARG A 262 -11.98 -12.23 4.09
N CYS A 263 -12.67 -11.90 5.19
CA CYS A 263 -14.13 -11.97 5.23
C CYS A 263 -14.80 -11.00 4.24
N TYR A 264 -14.17 -9.87 3.92
CA TYR A 264 -14.65 -8.94 2.89
C TYR A 264 -14.21 -9.34 1.48
N LEU A 265 -13.10 -10.06 1.33
CA LEU A 265 -12.57 -10.45 0.02
C LEU A 265 -13.54 -11.34 -0.77
N GLU A 266 -14.10 -12.38 -0.14
CA GLU A 266 -14.99 -13.33 -0.81
C GLU A 266 -16.18 -12.65 -1.50
N PRO A 267 -17.03 -11.85 -0.79
CA PRO A 267 -18.14 -11.18 -1.45
C PRO A 267 -17.70 -10.10 -2.46
N ILE A 268 -16.48 -9.56 -2.34
CA ILE A 268 -15.93 -8.63 -3.34
C ILE A 268 -15.53 -9.37 -4.62
N LYS A 269 -15.00 -10.59 -4.52
CA LYS A 269 -14.67 -11.44 -5.67
C LYS A 269 -15.91 -11.95 -6.42
N GLU A 270 -17.06 -11.98 -5.75
CA GLU A 270 -18.35 -12.36 -6.33
C GLU A 270 -19.07 -11.18 -7.02
N LEU A 271 -18.52 -9.96 -6.97
CA LEU A 271 -19.09 -8.82 -7.69
C LEU A 271 -19.04 -9.06 -9.20
N SER A 272 -20.13 -8.74 -9.90
CA SER A 272 -20.11 -8.67 -11.36
C SER A 272 -19.33 -7.42 -11.82
N ASP A 273 -18.88 -7.44 -13.08
CA ASP A 273 -18.20 -6.29 -13.68
C ASP A 273 -19.07 -5.02 -13.64
N GLU A 274 -20.38 -5.15 -13.79
CA GLU A 274 -21.32 -4.02 -13.67
C GLU A 274 -21.39 -3.48 -12.24
N GLN A 275 -21.47 -4.37 -11.24
CA GLN A 275 -21.51 -3.96 -9.83
C GLN A 275 -20.21 -3.26 -9.42
N PHE A 276 -19.06 -3.80 -9.83
CA PHE A 276 -17.77 -3.18 -9.59
C PHE A 276 -17.61 -1.87 -10.36
N GLY A 277 -18.10 -1.82 -11.61
CA GLY A 277 -18.15 -0.61 -12.43
C GLY A 277 -18.87 0.55 -11.74
N LEU A 278 -20.01 0.29 -11.09
CA LEU A 278 -20.74 1.30 -10.30
C LEU A 278 -19.91 1.81 -9.10
N ILE A 279 -19.24 0.91 -8.37
CA ILE A 279 -18.37 1.30 -7.25
C ILE A 279 -17.22 2.18 -7.76
N MET A 280 -16.65 1.84 -8.92
CA MET A 280 -15.58 2.60 -9.55
C MET A 280 -16.05 3.99 -10.02
N GLU A 281 -17.21 4.09 -10.66
CA GLU A 281 -17.81 5.37 -11.08
C GLU A 281 -18.06 6.28 -9.87
N ASP A 282 -18.60 5.75 -8.78
CA ASP A 282 -18.81 6.50 -7.55
C ASP A 282 -17.50 6.90 -6.86
N THR A 283 -16.48 6.03 -6.89
CA THR A 283 -15.16 6.31 -6.32
C THR A 283 -14.44 7.44 -7.08
N GLN A 284 -14.58 7.49 -8.40
CA GLN A 284 -13.97 8.55 -9.23
C GLN A 284 -14.41 9.95 -8.85
N LYS A 285 -15.60 10.11 -8.25
CA LYS A 285 -16.10 11.40 -7.74
C LYS A 285 -15.22 11.98 -6.62
N PHE A 286 -14.42 11.14 -5.95
CA PHE A 286 -13.53 11.52 -4.85
C PHE A 286 -12.04 11.50 -5.23
N MET A 287 -11.71 11.11 -6.45
CA MET A 287 -10.33 11.11 -6.92
C MET A 287 -9.87 12.54 -7.19
N LYS A 288 -8.59 12.85 -6.89
CA LYS A 288 -8.03 14.16 -7.22
C LYS A 288 -7.98 14.28 -8.74
N LYS A 289 -8.56 15.35 -9.29
CA LYS A 289 -8.42 15.64 -10.72
C LYS A 289 -6.97 16.03 -10.98
N VAL A 290 -6.29 15.26 -11.83
CA VAL A 290 -4.97 15.65 -12.34
C VAL A 290 -5.20 16.90 -13.20
N MET A 291 -4.82 18.08 -12.70
CA MET A 291 -4.68 19.22 -13.58
C MET A 291 -3.55 18.90 -14.55
N ALA A 292 -3.85 18.85 -15.85
CA ALA A 292 -2.82 18.77 -16.87
C ALA A 292 -1.85 19.94 -16.65
N PRO A 293 -0.52 19.72 -16.74
CA PRO A 293 0.42 20.81 -16.60
C PRO A 293 0.16 21.78 -17.76
N THR A 294 -0.45 22.91 -17.44
CA THR A 294 -0.54 24.03 -18.38
C THR A 294 0.87 24.58 -18.47
N ALA A 295 1.53 24.36 -19.59
CA ALA A 295 2.79 25.01 -19.87
C ALA A 295 2.56 26.53 -19.74
N SER A 296 3.36 27.19 -18.90
CA SER A 296 3.32 28.62 -18.54
C SER A 296 2.35 29.02 -17.42
N ALA A 297 2.81 28.97 -16.17
CA ALA A 297 3.16 30.18 -15.41
C ALA A 297 3.66 29.76 -14.02
N LEU A 298 4.87 30.21 -13.71
CA LEU A 298 5.53 30.05 -12.41
C LEU A 298 4.83 30.98 -11.40
N GLU A 299 3.82 30.49 -10.69
CA GLU A 299 3.44 31.07 -9.40
C GLU A 299 3.33 29.96 -8.35
N SER A 300 4.25 30.05 -7.40
CA SER A 300 4.38 29.24 -6.20
C SER A 300 3.09 29.32 -5.38
N VAL A 301 2.34 28.23 -5.36
CA VAL A 301 1.36 27.92 -4.31
C VAL A 301 1.90 26.69 -3.58
N GLY A 302 2.22 26.86 -2.30
CA GLY A 302 2.94 25.88 -1.49
C GLY A 302 2.18 24.56 -1.37
N GLU A 303 2.84 23.48 -1.78
CA GLU A 303 2.40 22.09 -1.59
C GLU A 303 2.98 21.46 -0.30
N ASP A 304 3.37 22.26 0.69
CA ASP A 304 4.07 21.78 1.90
C ASP A 304 3.16 21.24 3.02
N GLU A 305 1.83 21.19 2.86
CA GLU A 305 0.94 20.93 4.02
C GLU A 305 0.65 19.45 4.32
N PHE A 306 0.92 18.51 3.39
CA PHE A 306 0.58 17.09 3.60
C PHE A 306 1.77 16.16 3.79
N ASP A 307 2.98 16.57 3.43
CA ASP A 307 4.17 15.72 3.60
C ASP A 307 4.61 15.61 5.07
N ASP A 308 4.28 16.60 5.90
CA ASP A 308 4.68 16.64 7.31
C ASP A 308 3.73 15.85 8.25
N LEU A 309 2.52 15.48 7.79
CA LEU A 309 1.52 14.80 8.64
C LEU A 309 1.79 13.29 8.85
N PHE A 310 2.77 12.71 8.16
CA PHE A 310 2.97 11.26 8.11
C PHE A 310 4.41 10.79 8.38
N THR A 311 5.27 11.64 8.95
CA THR A 311 6.61 11.25 9.42
C THR A 311 6.53 10.49 10.75
N PHE A 312 6.02 9.26 10.72
CA PHE A 312 6.16 8.33 11.85
C PHE A 312 7.49 7.58 11.77
N TRP A 313 8.44 7.95 12.63
CA TRP A 313 9.72 7.25 12.85
C TRP A 313 9.53 5.91 13.59
#